data_AF-A0A966HZI1-F1
#
_entry.id   AF-A0A966HZI1-F1
#
_cell.length_a   1.000
_cell.length_b   1.000
_cell.length_c   1.000
_cell.angle_alpha   90.00
_cell.angle_beta   90.00
_cell.angle_gamma   90.00
#
_symmetry.space_group_name_H-M   'P 1'
#
loop_
_entity.id
_entity.type
_entity.pdbx_description
1 polymer ?
#
loop_
_entity_poly.entity_id
_entity_poly.type
_entity_poly.pdbx_seq_one_letter_code
_entity_poly.pdbx_strand_id
1 'polypeptide(L)'
;MITPSIKTNLILKEMGITRYELRSKQQSDLSKTIFSYQKGNILTLLEHSYDDLSEDEVKLLNAIVDAVNSVNEDTIQNKFNLEDAKKIILAMEDIKGIISFIPDIGTLDLSMPYVQSSSLKKMISDTESKKILWKKLKEIILK
;
A
#
# COMPACT_ATOMS: atom_id res chain seq x y z
N MET A 1 -4.10 -51.35 14.13
CA MET A 1 -5.26 -50.54 14.56
C MET A 1 -5.47 -49.46 13.50
N ILE A 2 -6.56 -49.51 12.75
CA ILE A 2 -6.81 -48.58 11.63
C ILE A 2 -7.57 -47.37 12.20
N THR A 3 -6.98 -46.18 12.15
CA THR A 3 -7.61 -44.94 12.65
C THR A 3 -8.87 -44.60 11.85
N PRO A 4 -9.87 -43.93 12.47
CA PRO A 4 -11.16 -43.61 11.83
C PRO A 4 -11.03 -42.90 10.48
N SER A 5 -9.98 -42.10 10.30
CA SER A 5 -9.67 -41.41 9.05
C SER A 5 -9.36 -42.36 7.90
N ILE A 6 -8.70 -43.50 8.15
CA ILE A 6 -8.34 -44.47 7.11
C ILE A 6 -9.55 -45.29 6.66
N LYS A 7 -10.46 -45.63 7.59
CA LYS A 7 -11.72 -46.33 7.26
C LYS A 7 -12.63 -45.49 6.37
N THR A 8 -12.77 -44.20 6.68
CA THR A 8 -13.59 -43.26 5.90
C THR A 8 -13.03 -43.10 4.47
N ASN A 9 -11.70 -43.07 4.33
CA ASN A 9 -11.02 -43.01 3.03
C ASN A 9 -11.21 -44.25 2.16
N LEU A 10 -11.33 -45.45 2.76
CA LEU A 10 -11.57 -46.69 2.01
C LEU A 10 -12.99 -46.71 1.42
N ILE A 11 -13.98 -46.29 2.19
CA ILE A 11 -15.40 -46.27 1.79
C ILE A 11 -15.63 -45.31 0.60
N LEU A 12 -15.05 -44.11 0.64
CA LEU A 12 -15.19 -43.12 -0.43
C LEU A 12 -14.58 -43.58 -1.76
N LYS A 13 -13.47 -44.34 -1.69
CA LYS A 13 -12.81 -44.91 -2.87
C LYS A 13 -13.67 -46.00 -3.54
N GLU A 14 -14.29 -46.88 -2.74
CA GLU A 14 -15.18 -47.94 -3.25
C GLU A 14 -16.44 -47.37 -3.93
N MET A 15 -16.87 -46.16 -3.56
CA MET A 15 -18.02 -45.48 -4.17
C MET A 15 -17.69 -44.69 -5.46
N GLY A 16 -16.45 -44.77 -5.97
CA GLY A 16 -16.06 -44.07 -7.19
C GLY A 16 -15.90 -42.55 -7.04
N ILE A 17 -15.91 -42.03 -5.81
CA ILE A 17 -15.75 -40.60 -5.53
C ILE A 17 -14.25 -40.28 -5.55
N THR A 18 -13.81 -39.50 -6.54
CA THR A 18 -12.43 -39.00 -6.62
C THR A 18 -12.09 -38.20 -5.37
N ARG A 19 -10.91 -38.50 -4.81
CA ARG A 19 -10.39 -37.97 -3.56
C ARG A 19 -10.59 -36.45 -3.45
N TYR A 20 -11.04 -35.99 -2.29
CA TYR A 20 -10.65 -34.64 -1.85
C TYR A 20 -9.16 -34.70 -1.54
N GLU A 21 -8.32 -34.32 -2.50
CA GLU A 21 -6.97 -33.91 -2.15
C GLU A 21 -7.13 -32.73 -1.20
N LEU A 22 -6.50 -32.83 -0.02
CA LEU A 22 -6.39 -31.69 0.86
C LEU A 22 -5.75 -30.60 0.02
N ARG A 23 -6.54 -29.58 -0.36
CA ARG A 23 -6.10 -28.47 -1.22
C ARG A 23 -4.73 -28.06 -0.67
N SER A 24 -3.67 -28.19 -1.46
CA SER A 24 -2.38 -27.60 -1.10
C SER A 24 -2.72 -26.20 -0.67
N LYS A 25 -2.39 -25.83 0.58
CA LYS A 25 -2.69 -24.51 1.14
C LYS A 25 -2.42 -23.53 0.02
N GLN A 26 -3.48 -22.94 -0.52
CA GLN A 26 -3.35 -21.91 -1.51
C GLN A 26 -2.61 -20.85 -0.72
N GLN A 27 -1.30 -20.78 -0.91
CA GLN A 27 -0.49 -19.73 -0.35
C GLN A 27 -1.02 -18.52 -1.10
N SER A 28 -2.04 -17.89 -0.54
CA SER A 28 -2.32 -16.51 -0.83
C SER A 28 -1.05 -15.83 -0.38
N ASP A 29 -0.11 -15.65 -1.30
CA ASP A 29 0.76 -14.49 -1.22
C ASP A 29 -0.24 -13.34 -1.13
N LEU A 30 -0.49 -12.90 0.11
CA LEU A 30 -1.38 -11.80 0.40
C LEU A 30 -0.65 -10.60 -0.18
N SER A 31 -0.88 -10.34 -1.47
CA SER A 31 -0.30 -9.22 -2.18
C SER A 31 -0.64 -7.97 -1.38
N LYS A 32 0.39 -7.33 -0.80
CA LYS A 32 0.18 -6.16 0.07
C LYS A 32 -0.58 -5.12 -0.74
N THR A 33 -1.80 -4.81 -0.31
CA THR A 33 -2.62 -3.77 -0.95
C THR A 33 -2.04 -2.40 -0.58
N ILE A 34 -1.92 -1.54 -1.58
CA ILE A 34 -1.53 -0.15 -1.45
C ILE A 34 -2.76 0.69 -1.76
N PHE A 35 -3.02 1.67 -0.91
CA PHE A 35 -3.98 2.72 -1.17
C PHE A 35 -3.22 3.95 -1.63
N SER A 36 -3.77 4.66 -2.61
CA SER A 36 -3.18 5.88 -3.13
C SER A 36 -4.14 7.04 -3.03
N TYR A 37 -3.61 8.19 -2.61
CA TYR A 37 -4.30 9.46 -2.59
C TYR A 37 -3.48 10.48 -3.38
N GLN A 38 -4.06 10.98 -4.47
CA GLN A 38 -3.48 12.01 -5.31
C GLN A 38 -4.21 13.33 -5.08
N LYS A 39 -3.45 14.42 -4.94
CA LYS A 39 -3.97 15.78 -5.00
C LYS A 39 -3.04 16.57 -5.92
N GLY A 40 -3.60 17.11 -7.00
CA GLY A 40 -2.82 17.67 -8.09
C GLY A 40 -1.77 16.70 -8.61
N ASN A 41 -0.51 17.15 -8.66
CA ASN A 41 0.62 16.39 -9.18
C ASN A 41 1.40 15.60 -8.12
N ILE A 42 0.86 15.49 -6.90
CA ILE A 42 1.48 14.74 -5.80
C ILE A 42 0.65 13.50 -5.51
N LEU A 43 1.30 12.33 -5.62
CA LEU A 43 0.72 11.04 -5.27
C LEU A 43 1.25 10.60 -3.91
N THR A 44 0.35 10.18 -3.02
CA THR A 44 0.71 9.60 -1.73
C THR A 44 0.32 8.13 -1.67
N LEU A 45 1.17 7.30 -1.05
CA LEU A 45 0.93 5.87 -0.86
C LEU A 45 0.73 5.58 0.63
N LEU A 46 -0.35 4.84 0.93
CA LEU A 46 -0.89 4.63 2.26
C LEU A 46 -1.20 3.14 2.53
N GLU A 47 -1.09 2.72 3.79
CA GLU A 47 -1.47 1.36 4.22
C GLU A 47 -2.99 1.17 4.32
N HIS A 48 -3.73 2.26 4.47
CA HIS A 48 -5.19 2.30 4.58
C HIS A 48 -5.75 3.33 3.60
N SER A 49 -7.03 3.22 3.24
CA SER A 49 -7.67 4.22 2.40
C SER A 49 -7.69 5.59 3.09
N TYR A 50 -7.79 6.67 2.32
CA TYR A 50 -7.89 8.02 2.90
C TYR A 50 -9.12 8.14 3.81
N ASP A 51 -10.23 7.48 3.43
CA ASP A 51 -11.48 7.50 4.17
C ASP A 51 -11.40 6.74 5.51
N ASP A 52 -10.41 5.84 5.67
CA ASP A 52 -10.16 5.10 6.90
C ASP A 52 -9.14 5.80 7.85
N LEU A 53 -8.57 6.93 7.43
CA LEU A 53 -7.62 7.67 8.26
C LEU A 53 -8.34 8.40 9.40
N SER A 54 -7.67 8.52 10.55
CA SER A 54 -8.16 9.36 11.63
C SER A 54 -8.11 10.85 11.27
N GLU A 55 -8.88 11.68 11.97
CA GLU A 55 -8.95 13.13 11.69
C GLU A 55 -7.57 13.81 11.75
N ASP A 56 -6.73 13.42 12.70
CA ASP A 56 -5.37 13.95 12.83
C ASP A 56 -4.45 13.48 11.70
N GLU A 57 -4.63 12.24 11.20
CA GLU A 57 -3.88 11.72 10.06
C GLU A 57 -4.27 12.45 8.77
N VAL A 58 -5.58 12.69 8.57
CA VAL A 58 -6.11 13.46 7.44
C VAL A 58 -5.57 14.89 7.46
N LYS A 59 -5.63 15.56 8.62
CA LYS A 59 -5.08 16.93 8.78
C LYS A 59 -3.59 16.96 8.47
N LEU A 60 -2.82 15.99 8.95
CA LEU A 60 -1.39 15.91 8.70
C LEU A 60 -1.09 15.65 7.22
N LEU A 61 -1.79 14.69 6.60
CA LEU A 61 -1.61 14.35 5.19
C LEU A 61 -1.90 15.57 4.30
N ASN A 62 -3.03 16.23 4.51
CA ASN A 62 -3.40 17.42 3.75
C ASN A 62 -2.39 18.55 3.95
N ALA A 63 -1.95 18.82 5.19
CA ALA A 63 -0.93 19.84 5.43
C ALA A 63 0.41 19.53 4.71
N ILE A 64 0.82 18.26 4.67
CA ILE A 64 2.03 17.85 3.94
C ILE A 64 1.84 18.04 2.44
N VAL A 65 0.75 17.53 1.87
CA VAL A 65 0.48 17.58 0.44
C VAL A 65 0.28 19.01 -0.02
N ASP A 66 -0.44 19.84 0.73
CA ASP A 66 -0.67 21.26 0.42
C ASP A 66 0.62 22.08 0.50
N ALA A 67 1.58 21.68 1.34
CA ALA A 67 2.87 22.33 1.42
C ALA A 67 3.78 22.02 0.21
N VAL A 68 3.55 20.92 -0.50
CA VAL A 68 4.36 20.51 -1.67
C VAL A 68 3.64 20.62 -3.01
N ASN A 69 2.32 20.61 -3.01
CA ASN A 69 1.50 20.75 -4.19
C ASN A 69 1.12 22.21 -4.38
N SER A 70 1.46 22.76 -5.55
CA SER A 70 1.14 24.16 -5.91
C SER A 70 -0.22 24.31 -6.57
N VAL A 71 -0.92 23.20 -6.83
CA VAL A 71 -2.15 23.18 -7.61
C VAL A 71 -3.33 22.78 -6.73
N ASN A 72 -4.33 23.67 -6.60
CA ASN A 72 -5.60 23.33 -5.99
C ASN A 72 -6.48 22.60 -7.01
N GLU A 73 -6.32 21.29 -7.04
CA GLU A 73 -7.06 20.36 -7.89
C GLU A 73 -7.85 19.35 -7.04
N ASP A 74 -8.79 18.67 -7.70
CA ASP A 74 -9.57 17.59 -7.12
C ASP A 74 -8.67 16.44 -6.65
N THR A 75 -9.18 15.67 -5.68
CA THR A 75 -8.48 14.53 -5.11
C THR A 75 -8.92 13.24 -5.80
N ILE A 76 -7.96 12.36 -6.09
CA ILE A 76 -8.21 11.06 -6.70
C ILE A 76 -7.73 9.98 -5.73
N GLN A 77 -8.58 9.01 -5.45
CA GLN A 77 -8.26 7.85 -4.62
C GLN A 77 -8.25 6.58 -5.47
N ASN A 78 -7.29 5.70 -5.22
CA ASN A 78 -7.19 4.39 -5.89
C ASN A 78 -6.63 3.33 -4.94
N LYS A 79 -6.74 2.06 -5.31
CA LYS A 79 -6.07 0.95 -4.62
C LYS A 79 -5.57 -0.08 -5.61
N PHE A 80 -4.43 -0.68 -5.29
CA PHE A 80 -3.80 -1.68 -6.14
C PHE A 80 -2.88 -2.58 -5.33
N ASN A 81 -2.46 -3.69 -5.92
CA ASN A 81 -1.47 -4.57 -5.31
C ASN A 81 -0.07 -3.98 -5.47
N LEU A 82 0.81 -4.22 -4.49
CA LEU A 82 2.21 -3.80 -4.54
C LEU A 82 2.93 -4.27 -5.83
N GLU A 83 2.62 -5.46 -6.31
CA GLU A 83 3.20 -6.02 -7.54
C GLU A 83 2.86 -5.19 -8.78
N ASP A 84 1.66 -4.61 -8.82
CA ASP A 84 1.17 -3.77 -9.92
C ASP A 84 1.51 -2.29 -9.73
N ALA A 85 1.99 -1.89 -8.55
CA ALA A 85 2.18 -0.50 -8.17
C ALA A 85 3.03 0.28 -9.17
N LYS A 86 4.19 -0.26 -9.56
CA LYS A 86 5.08 0.39 -10.52
C LYS A 86 4.39 0.63 -11.87
N LYS A 87 3.69 -0.39 -12.38
CA LYS A 87 2.99 -0.30 -13.68
C LYS A 87 1.87 0.74 -13.64
N ILE A 88 1.08 0.75 -12.57
CA ILE A 88 -0.05 1.67 -12.41
C ILE A 88 0.46 3.10 -12.23
N ILE A 89 1.46 3.33 -11.37
CA ILE A 89 2.04 4.66 -11.14
C ILE A 89 2.66 5.22 -12.43
N LEU A 90 3.33 4.39 -13.24
CA LEU A 90 3.88 4.82 -14.53
C LEU A 90 2.83 5.12 -15.59
N ALA A 91 1.61 4.59 -15.44
CA ALA A 91 0.48 4.88 -16.33
C ALA A 91 -0.31 6.13 -15.90
N MET A 92 -0.06 6.68 -14.70
CA MET A 92 -0.64 7.93 -14.26
C MET A 92 0.13 9.09 -14.90
N GLU A 93 -0.60 9.97 -15.59
CA GLU A 93 -0.04 11.19 -16.16
C GLU A 93 0.06 12.29 -15.08
N ASP A 94 0.95 13.27 -15.30
CA ASP A 94 1.09 14.47 -14.47
C ASP A 94 1.52 14.31 -13.01
N ILE A 95 2.08 13.15 -12.63
CA ILE A 95 2.71 12.99 -11.31
C ILE A 95 4.13 13.59 -11.31
N LYS A 96 4.33 14.63 -10.50
CA LYS A 96 5.64 15.27 -10.27
C LYS A 96 6.37 14.73 -9.05
N GLY A 97 5.67 14.12 -8.10
CA GLY A 97 6.30 13.60 -6.89
C GLY A 97 5.45 12.57 -6.18
N ILE A 98 6.12 11.63 -5.52
CA ILE A 98 5.50 10.53 -4.80
C ILE A 98 5.99 10.52 -3.35
N ILE A 99 5.05 10.44 -2.42
CA ILE A 99 5.33 10.35 -0.99
C ILE A 99 4.75 9.04 -0.44
N SER A 100 5.60 8.13 0.02
CA SER A 100 5.16 6.88 0.63
C SER A 100 5.19 6.98 2.14
N PHE A 101 4.04 6.75 2.78
CA PHE A 101 3.91 6.60 4.23
C PHE A 101 3.85 5.12 4.64
N ILE A 102 4.14 4.21 3.72
CA ILE A 102 4.20 2.78 3.99
C ILE A 102 5.64 2.42 4.41
N PRO A 103 5.86 2.01 5.67
CA PRO A 103 7.16 1.53 6.08
C PRO A 103 7.54 0.27 5.29
N ASP A 104 8.82 0.19 4.92
CA ASP A 104 9.46 -1.02 4.37
C ASP A 104 8.81 -1.60 3.10
N ILE A 105 8.26 -0.75 2.23
CA ILE A 105 7.70 -1.17 0.93
C ILE A 105 8.78 -1.45 -0.15
N GLY A 106 10.06 -1.42 0.25
CA GLY A 106 11.18 -1.39 -0.67
C GLY A 106 11.25 -0.10 -1.47
N THR A 107 12.31 0.05 -2.26
CA THR A 107 12.40 1.13 -3.25
C THR A 107 11.63 0.73 -4.50
N LEU A 108 10.53 1.43 -4.78
CA LEU A 108 9.92 1.42 -6.11
C LEU A 108 10.89 2.15 -7.05
N ASP A 109 11.55 1.42 -7.94
CA ASP A 109 12.42 1.99 -8.98
C ASP A 109 11.55 2.76 -9.99
N LEU A 110 11.31 4.04 -9.68
CA LEU A 110 10.47 4.97 -10.42
C LEU A 110 11.36 6.11 -10.93
N SER A 111 11.10 6.56 -12.16
CA SER A 111 11.79 7.73 -12.73
C SER A 111 11.38 9.06 -12.08
N MET A 112 10.30 9.06 -11.28
CA MET A 112 9.78 10.24 -10.60
C MET A 112 10.44 10.44 -9.22
N PRO A 113 10.51 11.69 -8.73
CA PRO A 113 10.89 11.98 -7.35
C PRO A 113 10.08 11.17 -6.35
N TYR A 114 10.77 10.35 -5.56
CA TYR A 114 10.16 9.45 -4.58
C TYR A 114 10.73 9.70 -3.19
N VAL A 115 9.86 9.94 -2.22
CA VAL A 115 10.20 10.15 -0.82
C VAL A 115 9.48 9.15 0.05
N GLN A 116 10.25 8.31 0.75
CA GLN A 116 9.70 7.40 1.76
C GLN A 116 9.81 8.00 3.16
N SER A 117 8.72 7.88 3.92
CA SER A 117 8.53 8.36 5.28
C SER A 117 8.06 7.25 6.23
N SER A 118 8.01 7.56 7.52
CA SER A 118 7.25 6.79 8.50
C SER A 118 5.74 6.93 8.28
N SER A 119 4.93 6.04 8.87
CA SER A 119 3.48 6.13 8.78
C SER A 119 2.93 7.41 9.41
N LEU A 120 1.81 7.91 8.88
CA LEU A 120 1.12 9.11 9.39
C LEU A 120 0.85 8.99 10.90
N LYS A 121 0.33 7.85 11.35
CA LYS A 121 0.12 7.52 12.76
C LYS A 121 1.36 7.75 13.62
N LYS A 122 2.53 7.26 13.19
CA LYS A 122 3.79 7.45 13.92
C LYS A 122 4.20 8.91 13.92
N MET A 123 4.06 9.58 12.78
CA MET A 123 4.42 10.99 12.62
C MET A 123 3.59 11.92 13.50
N ILE A 124 2.33 11.61 13.81
CA ILE A 124 1.52 12.46 14.71
C ILE A 124 2.23 12.66 16.06
N SER A 125 2.74 11.57 16.64
CA SER A 125 3.43 11.57 17.94
C SER A 125 4.91 11.94 17.88
N ASP A 126 5.55 11.85 16.71
CA ASP A 126 7.00 12.03 16.55
C ASP A 126 7.35 13.26 15.70
N THR A 127 7.73 14.35 16.37
CA THR A 127 8.12 15.61 15.73
C THR A 127 9.40 15.49 14.91
N GLU A 128 10.34 14.60 15.27
CA GLU A 128 11.58 14.43 14.51
C GLU A 128 11.31 13.78 13.16
N SER A 129 10.39 12.80 13.08
CA SER A 129 9.93 12.24 11.80
C SER A 129 9.41 13.31 10.84
N LYS A 130 8.67 14.31 11.33
CA LYS A 130 8.17 15.43 10.49
C LYS A 130 9.31 16.28 9.93
N LYS A 131 10.30 16.61 10.75
CA LYS A 131 11.48 17.40 10.32
C LYS A 131 12.29 16.65 9.26
N ILE A 132 12.52 15.35 9.47
CA ILE A 132 13.23 14.50 8.53
C ILE A 132 12.48 14.45 7.19
N LEU A 133 11.16 14.24 7.21
CA LEU A 133 10.35 14.28 5.99
C LEU A 133 10.48 15.63 5.28
N TRP A 134 10.33 16.74 5.99
CA TRP A 134 10.39 18.08 5.40
C TRP A 134 11.72 18.35 4.70
N LYS A 135 12.84 17.91 5.29
CA LYS A 135 14.16 18.01 4.66
C LYS A 135 14.22 17.23 3.35
N LYS A 136 13.72 15.98 3.34
CA LYS A 136 13.67 15.16 2.11
C LYS A 136 12.79 15.78 1.03
N LEU A 137 11.61 16.29 1.39
CA LEU A 137 10.68 16.93 0.46
C LEU A 137 11.33 18.14 -0.22
N LYS A 138 12.08 18.95 0.54
CA LYS A 138 12.84 20.09 -0.01
C LYS A 138 13.92 19.69 -1.01
N GLU A 139 14.64 18.61 -0.73
CA GLU A 139 15.77 18.17 -1.55
C GLU A 139 15.31 17.44 -2.82
N ILE A 140 14.18 16.75 -2.77
CA ILE A 140 13.75 15.80 -3.81
C ILE A 140 12.56 16.32 -4.63
N ILE A 141 11.53 16.88 -3.99
CA ILE A 141 10.26 17.25 -4.66
C ILE A 141 10.21 18.75 -4.97
N LEU A 142 10.59 19.61 -4.02
CA LEU A 142 10.50 21.07 -4.15
C LEU A 142 11.73 21.71 -4.81
N LYS A 143 12.51 20.93 -5.56
CA LYS A 143 13.76 21.40 -6.16
C LYS A 143 13.52 22.38 -7.31
#